data_AF-A0A0Q8CUS2-F1
#
_entry.id   AF-A0A0Q8CUS2-F1
#
_cell.length_a   1.000
_cell.length_b   1.000
_cell.length_c   1.000
_cell.angle_alpha   90.00
_cell.angle_beta   90.00
_cell.angle_gamma   90.00
#
_symmetry.space_group_name_H-M   'P 1'
#
loop_
_entity.id
_entity.type
_entity.pdbx_description
1 polymer ?
#
loop_
_entity_poly.entity_id
_entity_poly.type
_entity_poly.pdbx_seq_one_letter_code
_entity_poly.pdbx_strand_id
1 'polypeptide(L)'
;MRLTKILFGLSDLCAWMLMTVAVLAVVAVLFLGPGPDAQQAKPVSSFEAMALSLLWMLVAVGAYLLTRRRPAGLLLVILPAFLWLFRGEVLPALIYAAFALLVFATPLILVWREVRRGT
;
A
#
# COMPACT_ATOMS: atom_id res chain seq x y z
N MET A 1 -23.46 -13.01 -1.61
CA MET A 1 -22.41 -13.34 -2.60
C MET A 1 -22.14 -12.28 -3.68
N ARG A 2 -23.12 -11.57 -4.26
CA ARG A 2 -22.83 -10.52 -5.28
C ARG A 2 -22.01 -9.34 -4.71
N LEU A 3 -22.35 -8.86 -3.51
CA LEU A 3 -21.63 -7.77 -2.85
C LEU A 3 -20.18 -8.14 -2.52
N THR A 4 -19.93 -9.34 -1.98
CA THR A 4 -18.58 -9.86 -1.68
C THR A 4 -17.71 -9.89 -2.95
N LYS A 5 -18.26 -10.34 -4.08
CA LYS A 5 -17.56 -10.35 -5.37
C LYS A 5 -17.21 -8.93 -5.85
N ILE A 6 -18.12 -7.97 -5.69
CA ILE A 6 -17.88 -6.56 -6.05
C ILE A 6 -16.76 -5.97 -5.17
N LEU A 7 -16.81 -6.21 -3.86
CA LEU A 7 -15.79 -5.73 -2.92
C LEU A 7 -14.41 -6.30 -3.25
N PHE A 8 -14.32 -7.57 -3.62
CA PHE A 8 -13.06 -8.16 -4.09
C PHE A 8 -12.58 -7.56 -5.40
N GLY A 9 -13.48 -7.32 -6.36
CA GLY A 9 -13.11 -6.68 -7.63
C GLY A 9 -12.59 -5.26 -7.43
N LEU A 10 -13.21 -4.47 -6.54
CA LEU A 10 -12.74 -3.13 -6.17
C LEU A 10 -11.39 -3.20 -5.45
N SER A 11 -11.23 -4.14 -4.52
CA SER A 11 -9.98 -4.36 -3.79
C SER A 11 -8.85 -4.73 -4.76
N ASP A 12 -9.10 -5.59 -5.74
CA ASP A 12 -8.13 -5.95 -6.78
C ASP A 12 -7.76 -4.76 -7.64
N LEU A 13 -8.75 -3.97 -8.08
CA LEU A 13 -8.49 -2.77 -8.87
C LEU A 13 -7.59 -1.79 -8.09
N CYS A 14 -7.89 -1.55 -6.81
CA CYS A 14 -7.06 -0.73 -5.94
C CYS A 14 -5.65 -1.30 -5.77
N ALA A 15 -5.50 -2.63 -5.64
CA ALA A 15 -4.19 -3.26 -5.57
C ALA A 15 -3.39 -3.08 -6.87
N TRP A 16 -4.02 -3.25 -8.03
CA TRP A 16 -3.39 -3.01 -9.34
C TRP A 16 -2.97 -1.56 -9.52
N MET A 17 -3.83 -0.60 -9.15
CA MET A 17 -3.50 0.82 -9.17
C MET A 17 -2.33 1.13 -8.25
N LEU A 18 -2.38 0.66 -7.00
CA LEU A 18 -1.32 0.88 -6.01
C LEU A 18 0.02 0.29 -6.48
N MET A 19 -0.01 -0.94 -7.01
CA MET A 19 1.18 -1.59 -7.57
C MET A 19 1.75 -0.79 -8.74
N THR A 20 0.90 -0.33 -9.65
CA THR A 20 1.31 0.45 -10.82
C THR A 20 1.95 1.77 -10.39
N VAL A 21 1.31 2.52 -9.48
CA VAL A 21 1.85 3.78 -8.96
C VAL A 21 3.17 3.55 -8.23
N ALA A 22 3.27 2.51 -7.39
CA ALA A 22 4.49 2.20 -6.66
C ALA A 22 5.66 1.86 -7.60
N VAL A 23 5.42 1.04 -8.62
CA VAL A 23 6.44 0.70 -9.63
C VAL A 23 6.84 1.93 -10.44
N LEU A 24 5.86 2.73 -10.90
CA LEU A 24 6.14 3.96 -11.64
C LEU A 24 6.92 4.99 -10.81
N ALA A 25 6.64 5.09 -9.51
CA ALA A 25 7.38 5.97 -8.61
C ALA A 25 8.86 5.56 -8.51
N VAL A 26 9.14 4.26 -8.36
CA VAL A 26 10.52 3.75 -8.32
C VAL A 26 11.23 3.98 -9.65
N VAL A 27 10.56 3.69 -10.77
CA VAL A 27 11.09 3.93 -12.11
C VAL A 27 11.39 5.42 -12.32
N ALA A 28 10.46 6.30 -11.92
CA ALA A 28 10.65 7.75 -12.01
C ALA A 28 11.90 8.21 -11.25
N VAL A 29 12.13 7.71 -10.03
CA VAL A 29 13.32 8.04 -9.24
C VAL A 29 14.62 7.60 -9.94
N LEU A 30 14.62 6.46 -10.63
CA LEU A 30 15.80 5.98 -11.37
C LEU A 30 16.17 6.86 -12.57
N PHE A 31 15.18 7.41 -13.28
CA PHE A 31 15.42 8.20 -14.50
C PHE A 31 15.51 9.70 -14.26
N LEU A 32 14.73 10.24 -13.32
CA LEU A 32 14.66 11.68 -13.03
C LEU A 32 15.55 12.08 -11.85
N GLY A 33 16.02 11.10 -11.06
CA GLY A 33 16.74 11.35 -9.81
C GLY A 33 15.81 11.82 -8.68
N PRO A 34 16.36 11.98 -7.45
CA PRO A 34 15.61 12.53 -6.32
C PRO A 34 15.30 14.00 -6.55
N GLY A 35 14.02 14.33 -6.65
CA GLY A 35 13.55 15.72 -6.63
C GLY A 35 13.71 16.36 -5.24
N PRO A 36 13.63 17.70 -5.15
CA PRO A 36 13.65 18.38 -3.85
C PRO A 36 12.47 17.94 -2.98
N ASP A 37 12.71 17.79 -1.68
CA ASP A 37 11.66 17.47 -0.72
C ASP A 37 10.63 18.60 -0.69
N ALA A 38 9.37 18.29 -1.02
CA ALA A 38 8.30 19.27 -1.15
C ALA A 38 8.01 20.02 0.16
N GLN A 39 8.36 19.42 1.31
CA GLN A 39 8.16 20.04 2.62
C GLN A 39 9.34 20.91 3.07
N GLN A 40 10.57 20.61 2.65
CA GLN A 40 11.78 21.25 3.19
C GLN A 40 12.62 21.98 2.15
N ALA A 41 12.27 21.88 0.86
CA ALA A 41 13.03 22.37 -0.29
C ALA A 41 14.51 21.91 -0.30
N LYS A 42 14.83 20.85 0.45
CA LYS A 42 16.17 20.28 0.53
C LYS A 42 16.33 19.17 -0.49
N PRO A 43 17.53 19.00 -1.07
CA PRO A 43 17.81 17.84 -1.90
C PRO A 43 17.68 16.57 -1.05
N VAL A 44 16.87 15.62 -1.51
CA VAL A 44 16.74 14.31 -0.87
C VAL A 44 18.04 13.53 -1.11
N SER A 45 18.59 12.94 -0.06
CA SER A 45 19.83 12.17 -0.21
C SER A 45 19.59 10.91 -1.06
N SER A 46 20.59 10.47 -1.82
CA SER A 46 20.50 9.23 -2.62
C SER A 46 20.16 8.01 -1.75
N PHE A 47 20.62 8.00 -0.50
CA PHE A 47 20.32 6.95 0.46
C PHE A 47 18.83 6.92 0.84
N GLU A 48 18.25 8.07 1.17
CA GLU A 48 16.81 8.18 1.46
C GLU A 48 15.95 7.82 0.25
N ALA A 49 16.34 8.26 -0.95
CA ALA A 49 15.65 7.91 -2.19
C ALA A 49 15.68 6.40 -2.45
N MET A 50 16.80 5.74 -2.18
CA MET A 50 16.93 4.29 -2.32
C MET A 50 16.08 3.54 -1.28
N ALA A 51 16.09 4.00 -0.01
CA ALA A 51 15.24 3.43 1.04
C ALA A 51 13.75 3.59 0.73
N LEU A 52 13.33 4.75 0.23
CA LEU A 52 11.95 5.01 -0.20
C LEU A 52 11.56 4.10 -1.38
N SER A 53 12.47 3.91 -2.33
CA SER A 53 12.24 3.03 -3.48
C SER A 53 12.06 1.57 -3.05
N LEU A 54 12.90 1.08 -2.13
CA LEU A 54 12.75 -0.26 -1.56
C LEU A 54 11.41 -0.41 -0.83
N LEU A 55 10.99 0.60 -0.07
CA LEU A 55 9.70 0.61 0.60
C LEU A 55 8.54 0.51 -0.40
N TRP A 56 8.56 1.30 -1.47
CA TRP A 56 7.51 1.21 -2.51
C TRP A 56 7.52 -0.11 -3.28
N MET A 57 8.70 -0.71 -3.52
CA MET A 57 8.79 -2.06 -4.07
C MET A 57 8.14 -3.10 -3.14
N LEU A 58 8.35 -3.00 -1.82
CA LEU A 58 7.68 -3.86 -0.84
C LEU A 58 6.16 -3.65 -0.85
N VAL A 59 5.67 -2.41 -0.95
CA VAL A 59 4.24 -2.11 -1.10
C VAL A 59 3.68 -2.74 -2.37
N ALA A 60 4.38 -2.65 -3.51
CA ALA A 60 3.97 -3.27 -4.77
C ALA A 60 3.84 -4.80 -4.63
N VAL A 61 4.82 -5.45 -3.98
CA VAL A 61 4.75 -6.89 -3.66
C VAL A 61 3.56 -7.19 -2.75
N GLY A 62 3.33 -6.37 -1.72
CA GLY A 62 2.17 -6.48 -0.83
C GLY A 62 0.84 -6.40 -1.57
N ALA A 63 0.68 -5.40 -2.44
CA ALA A 63 -0.50 -5.21 -3.26
C ALA A 63 -0.73 -6.42 -4.17
N TYR A 64 0.32 -6.92 -4.82
CA TYR A 64 0.24 -8.14 -5.63
C TYR A 64 -0.19 -9.37 -4.82
N LEU A 65 0.35 -9.57 -3.61
CA LEU A 65 -0.06 -10.65 -2.72
C LEU A 65 -1.55 -10.57 -2.34
N LEU A 66 -2.10 -9.36 -2.18
CA LEU A 66 -3.51 -9.15 -1.90
C LEU A 66 -4.42 -9.52 -3.08
N THR A 67 -3.98 -9.30 -4.33
CA THR A 67 -4.70 -9.83 -5.52
C THR A 67 -4.78 -11.35 -5.51
N ARG A 68 -3.75 -12.01 -4.95
CA ARG A 68 -3.69 -13.47 -4.74
C ARG A 68 -4.34 -13.92 -3.43
N ARG A 69 -5.12 -13.05 -2.79
CA ARG A 69 -5.86 -13.32 -1.53
C ARG A 69 -4.98 -13.70 -0.34
N ARG A 70 -3.70 -13.31 -0.35
CA ARG A 70 -2.78 -13.61 0.75
C ARG A 70 -2.80 -12.46 1.77
N PRO A 71 -3.31 -12.68 3.00
CA PRO A 71 -3.46 -11.61 3.99
C PRO A 71 -2.11 -11.02 4.42
N ALA A 72 -1.02 -11.78 4.30
CA ALA A 72 0.34 -11.29 4.57
C ALA A 72 0.71 -10.02 3.74
N GLY A 73 0.07 -9.80 2.59
CA GLY A 73 0.27 -8.59 1.79
C GLY A 73 -0.13 -7.29 2.51
N LEU A 74 -1.08 -7.34 3.46
CA LEU A 74 -1.48 -6.19 4.28
C LEU A 74 -0.30 -5.64 5.09
N LEU A 75 0.57 -6.51 5.61
CA LEU A 75 1.72 -6.10 6.42
C LEU A 75 2.66 -5.21 5.61
N LEU A 76 2.86 -5.55 4.33
CA LEU A 76 3.72 -4.79 3.43
C LEU A 76 3.06 -3.49 2.98
N VAL A 77 1.75 -3.52 2.66
CA VAL A 77 1.02 -2.33 2.20
C VAL A 77 0.90 -1.26 3.28
N ILE A 78 0.91 -1.63 4.57
CA ILE A 78 0.81 -0.70 5.70
C ILE A 78 2.16 -0.03 6.04
N LEU A 79 3.30 -0.54 5.54
CA LEU A 79 4.62 0.04 5.82
C LEU A 79 4.74 1.57 5.66
N PRO A 80 4.15 2.22 4.62
CA PRO A 80 4.18 3.67 4.50
C PRO A 80 3.54 4.40 5.70
N ALA A 81 2.49 3.84 6.31
CA ALA A 81 1.88 4.44 7.50
C ALA A 81 2.85 4.47 8.68
N PHE A 82 3.63 3.39 8.89
CA PHE A 82 4.65 3.36 9.93
C PHE A 82 5.74 4.39 9.65
N LEU A 83 6.18 4.53 8.40
CA LEU A 83 7.16 5.55 8.02
C LEU A 83 6.67 6.97 8.37
N TRP A 84 5.43 7.30 8.03
CA TRP A 84 4.83 8.59 8.38
C TRP A 84 4.68 8.79 9.88
N LEU A 85 4.32 7.74 10.62
CA LEU A 85 4.24 7.79 12.08
C LEU A 85 5.60 8.09 12.72
N PHE A 86 6.68 7.46 12.24
CA PHE A 86 8.05 7.74 12.72
C PHE A 86 8.54 9.14 12.38
N ARG A 87 7.99 9.77 11.32
CA ARG A 87 8.24 11.16 10.96
C ARG A 87 7.39 12.16 11.75
N GLY A 88 6.51 11.68 12.64
CA GLY A 88 5.57 12.52 13.40
C GLY A 88 4.34 12.94 12.60
N GLU A 89 4.19 12.48 11.35
CA GLU A 89 3.06 12.78 10.49
C GLU A 89 1.87 11.85 10.81
N VAL A 90 1.27 12.04 11.97
CA VAL A 90 0.22 11.14 12.49
C VAL A 90 -1.03 11.14 11.60
N LEU A 91 -1.46 12.29 11.12
CA LEU A 91 -2.68 12.41 10.31
C LEU A 91 -2.61 11.62 8.99
N PRO A 92 -1.61 11.80 8.11
CA PRO A 92 -1.52 11.01 6.89
C PRO A 92 -1.28 9.52 7.16
N ALA A 93 -0.52 9.18 8.22
CA ALA A 93 -0.35 7.79 8.64
C ALA A 93 -1.69 7.11 8.95
N LEU A 94 -2.55 7.77 9.74
CA LEU A 94 -3.86 7.25 10.11
C LEU A 94 -4.80 7.17 8.90
N ILE A 95 -4.84 8.20 8.05
CA ILE A 95 -5.68 8.22 6.84
C ILE A 95 -5.31 7.05 5.93
N TYR A 96 -4.02 6.89 5.64
CA TYR A 96 -3.56 5.82 4.77
C TYR A 96 -3.79 4.43 5.38
N ALA A 97 -3.48 4.25 6.67
CA ALA A 97 -3.70 2.97 7.35
C ALA A 97 -5.19 2.59 7.38
N ALA A 98 -6.07 3.54 7.71
CA ALA A 98 -7.51 3.33 7.71
C ALA A 98 -8.01 2.97 6.30
N PHE A 99 -7.58 3.70 5.27
CA PHE A 99 -7.92 3.40 3.89
C PHE A 99 -7.46 1.99 3.47
N ALA A 100 -6.19 1.65 3.72
CA ALA A 100 -5.64 0.35 3.38
C ALA A 100 -6.38 -0.80 4.09
N LEU A 101 -6.66 -0.65 5.38
CA LEU A 101 -7.42 -1.65 6.14
C LEU A 101 -8.86 -1.78 5.63
N LEU A 102 -9.54 -0.66 5.35
CA LEU A 102 -10.91 -0.69 4.83
C LEU A 102 -11.00 -1.35 3.46
N VAL A 103 -10.07 -1.06 2.55
CA VAL A 103 -10.10 -1.59 1.18
C VAL A 103 -9.67 -3.05 1.13
N PHE A 104 -8.65 -3.44 1.89
CA PHE A 104 -8.02 -4.76 1.76
C PHE A 104 -8.41 -5.73 2.87
N ALA A 105 -8.63 -5.27 4.11
CA ALA A 105 -9.00 -6.17 5.21
C ALA A 105 -10.50 -6.51 5.21
N THR A 106 -11.37 -5.58 4.82
CA THR A 106 -12.83 -5.81 4.77
C THR A 106 -13.22 -7.06 3.96
N PRO A 107 -12.81 -7.24 2.69
CA PRO A 107 -13.20 -8.42 1.93
C PRO A 107 -12.60 -9.72 2.51
N LEU A 108 -11.39 -9.67 3.09
CA LEU A 108 -10.77 -10.83 3.76
C LEU A 108 -11.55 -11.25 5.02
N ILE A 109 -11.97 -10.28 5.84
CA ILE A 109 -12.76 -10.54 7.05
C ILE A 109 -14.13 -11.12 6.68
N LEU A 110 -14.77 -10.60 5.63
CA LEU A 110 -16.06 -11.13 5.16
C LEU A 110 -15.96 -12.59 4.73
N VAL A 111 -14.94 -12.97 3.96
CA VAL A 111 -14.72 -14.38 3.58
C VAL A 111 -14.42 -15.25 4.79
N TRP A 112 -13.58 -14.78 5.70
CA TRP A 112 -13.28 -15.54 6.92
C TRP A 112 -14.53 -15.80 7.76
N ARG A 113 -15.45 -14.83 7.83
CA ARG A 113 -16.75 -15.00 8.49
C ARG A 113 -17.68 -15.95 7.72
N GLU A 114 -17.69 -15.90 6.39
CA GLU A 114 -18.48 -16.83 5.56
C GLU A 114 -17.97 -18.28 5.73
N VAL A 115 -16.66 -18.51 5.63
CA VAL A 115 -16.04 -19.84 5.82
C VAL A 115 -16.30 -20.39 7.22
N ARG A 116 -16.19 -19.58 8.27
CA ARG A 116 -16.49 -20.01 9.65
C ARG A 116 -17.96 -20.32 9.91
N ARG A 117 -18.87 -19.74 9.12
CA ARG A 117 -20.32 -20.00 9.24
C ARG A 117 -20.73 -21.29 8.54
N GLY A 118 -19.81 -22.00 7.88
CA GLY A 118 -20.07 -23.33 7.31
C GLY A 118 -21.03 -23.34 6.12
N THR A 119 -21.24 -22.19 5.47
CA THR A 119 -21.98 -22.07 4.20
C THR A 119 -21.07 -22.23 3.01
#